data_AF-A0AAF0PRV9-F1
#
_entry.id   AF-A0AAF0PRV9-F1
#
_cell.length_a   1.000
_cell.length_b   1.000
_cell.length_c   1.000
_cell.angle_alpha   90.00
_cell.angle_beta   90.00
_cell.angle_gamma   90.00
#
_symmetry.space_group_name_H-M   'P 1'
#
loop_
_entity.id
_entity.type
_entity.pdbx_description
1 polymer ?
#
loop_
_entity_poly.entity_id
_entity_poly.type
_entity_poly.pdbx_seq_one_letter_code
_entity_poly.pdbx_strand_id
1 'polypeptide(L)'
;MAAPLSLQEGRSSTKPHLFDSHYYWWWKKCMFDYIMAEDCELWDVICEGPYVLTIEVKDGDVTRVILKTRQQYNDFDKREFEKNHKARKLLMCGIGANEYDLISSCESTKEIWNSLRIVYEGT
;
A
#
# COMPACT_ATOMS: atom_id res chain seq x y z
N MET A 1 -0.11 -17.28 24.13
CA MET A 1 -1.20 -18.06 23.51
C MET A 1 -0.70 -18.55 22.16
N ALA A 2 -0.83 -19.84 21.86
CA ALA A 2 -0.40 -20.40 20.58
C ALA A 2 -1.47 -20.14 19.50
N ALA A 3 -1.03 -19.92 18.26
CA ALA A 3 -1.92 -19.67 17.11
C ALA A 3 -2.88 -20.85 16.86
N PRO A 4 -4.13 -20.62 16.44
CA PRO A 4 -5.07 -21.70 16.13
C PRO A 4 -4.59 -22.53 14.93
N LEU A 5 -4.75 -23.84 15.06
CA LEU A 5 -4.46 -24.85 14.04
C LEU A 5 -5.51 -24.83 12.91
N SER A 6 -5.48 -23.79 12.08
CA SER A 6 -6.01 -23.82 10.71
C SER A 6 -4.98 -23.29 9.69
N LEU A 7 -3.70 -23.22 10.10
CA LEU A 7 -2.57 -22.75 9.30
C LEU A 7 -2.00 -23.88 8.41
N GLN A 8 -2.76 -24.36 7.42
CA GLN A 8 -2.21 -25.23 6.36
C GLN A 8 -1.90 -24.49 5.05
N GLU A 9 -1.88 -23.17 5.06
CA GLU A 9 -1.23 -22.39 4.01
C GLU A 9 -0.24 -21.38 4.61
N GLY A 10 1.04 -21.62 4.28
CA GLY A 10 2.02 -20.55 4.16
C GLY A 10 2.93 -20.28 5.35
N ARG A 11 3.84 -21.19 5.70
CA ARG A 11 5.14 -20.79 6.29
C ARG A 11 6.07 -20.21 5.20
N SER A 12 5.55 -19.37 4.32
CA SER A 12 6.22 -18.90 3.12
C SER A 12 6.54 -17.43 3.30
N SER A 13 7.84 -17.09 3.27
CA SER A 13 8.31 -15.71 3.18
C SER A 13 8.00 -15.05 1.83
N THR A 14 7.43 -15.81 0.88
CA THR A 14 7.19 -15.41 -0.51
C THR A 14 5.71 -15.18 -0.84
N LYS A 15 4.78 -15.39 0.10
CA LYS A 15 3.36 -15.06 -0.07
C LYS A 15 2.84 -14.41 1.21
N PRO A 16 2.09 -13.29 1.10
CA PRO A 16 1.51 -12.67 2.27
C PRO A 16 0.47 -13.62 2.89
N HIS A 17 0.47 -13.69 4.22
CA HIS A 17 -0.60 -14.36 4.94
C HIS A 17 -1.93 -13.65 4.67
N LEU A 18 -3.00 -14.42 4.48
CA LEU A 18 -4.34 -13.87 4.32
C LEU A 18 -4.75 -13.15 5.62
N PHE A 19 -5.44 -12.02 5.47
CA PHE A 19 -5.91 -11.21 6.59
C PHE A 19 -6.78 -12.02 7.56
N ASP A 20 -6.48 -11.89 8.85
CA ASP A 20 -7.32 -12.38 9.95
C ASP A 20 -7.46 -11.25 10.97
N SER A 21 -8.69 -10.76 11.14
CA SER A 21 -9.02 -9.67 12.06
C SER A 21 -8.70 -9.99 13.52
N HIS A 22 -8.77 -11.26 13.93
CA HIS A 22 -8.44 -11.71 15.29
C HIS A 22 -6.92 -11.69 15.57
N TYR A 23 -6.11 -11.69 14.51
CA TYR A 23 -4.65 -11.67 14.58
C TYR A 23 -4.05 -10.51 13.77
N TYR A 24 -4.72 -9.35 13.78
CA TYR A 24 -4.29 -8.17 13.04
C TYR A 24 -2.82 -7.81 13.28
N TRP A 25 -2.35 -7.81 14.53
CA TRP A 25 -0.95 -7.50 14.85
C TRP A 25 0.03 -8.48 14.18
N TRP A 26 -0.31 -9.77 14.13
CA TRP A 26 0.49 -10.78 13.45
C TRP A 26 0.50 -10.56 11.94
N TRP A 27 -0.68 -10.36 11.35
CA TRP A 27 -0.81 -10.03 9.92
C TRP A 27 0.00 -8.79 9.55
N LYS A 28 -0.11 -7.72 10.34
CA LYS A 28 0.61 -6.45 10.17
C LYS A 28 2.12 -6.68 10.14
N LYS A 29 2.63 -7.48 11.07
CA LYS A 29 4.05 -7.84 11.12
C LYS A 29 4.49 -8.65 9.90
N CYS A 30 3.72 -9.66 9.52
CA CYS A 30 4.01 -10.46 8.33
C CYS A 30 3.97 -9.63 7.04
N MET A 31 3.01 -8.71 6.93
CA MET A 31 2.89 -7.81 5.78
C MET A 31 4.09 -6.86 5.70
N PHE A 32 4.51 -6.30 6.83
CA PHE A 32 5.73 -5.51 6.94
C PHE A 32 6.96 -6.30 6.46
N ASP A 33 7.20 -7.48 7.02
CA ASP A 33 8.35 -8.32 6.65
C ASP A 33 8.34 -8.70 5.16
N TYR A 34 7.16 -8.99 4.60
CA TYR A 34 6.98 -9.33 3.19
C TYR A 34 7.29 -8.15 2.25
N ILE A 35 6.78 -6.95 2.55
CA ILE A 35 7.04 -5.75 1.74
C ILE A 35 8.52 -5.35 1.83
N MET A 36 9.09 -5.38 3.04
CA MET A 36 10.51 -5.07 3.25
C MET A 36 11.45 -6.03 2.51
N ALA A 37 11.07 -7.30 2.37
CA ALA A 37 11.82 -8.27 1.59
C ALA A 37 11.74 -8.02 0.07
N GLU A 38 10.67 -7.39 -0.41
CA GLU A 38 10.46 -7.10 -1.82
C GLU A 38 11.17 -5.80 -2.26
N ASP A 39 10.97 -4.70 -1.50
CA ASP A 39 11.63 -3.40 -1.67
C ASP A 39 11.22 -2.49 -0.50
N CYS A 40 12.20 -1.98 0.26
CA CYS A 40 11.94 -1.17 1.44
C CYS A 40 11.25 0.16 1.13
N GLU A 41 11.48 0.74 -0.06
CA GLU A 41 10.83 2.00 -0.45
C GLU A 41 9.31 1.84 -0.65
N LEU A 42 8.83 0.61 -0.86
CA LEU A 42 7.38 0.34 -0.95
C LEU A 42 6.70 0.49 0.42
N TRP A 43 7.42 0.25 1.52
CA TRP A 43 6.90 0.49 2.85
C TRP A 43 6.69 1.99 3.12
N ASP A 44 7.61 2.81 2.62
CA ASP A 44 7.50 4.28 2.71
C ASP A 44 6.29 4.77 1.92
N VAL A 45 6.06 4.25 0.71
CA VAL A 45 4.85 4.55 -0.08
C VAL A 45 3.56 4.19 0.67
N ILE A 46 3.54 3.11 1.44
CA ILE A 46 2.39 2.67 2.23
C ILE A 46 2.16 3.61 3.43
N CYS A 47 3.22 4.02 4.11
CA CYS A 47 3.12 4.86 5.31
C CYS A 47 2.89 6.33 4.97
N GLU A 48 3.64 6.87 4.01
CA GLU A 48 3.71 8.29 3.70
C GLU A 48 2.73 8.69 2.60
N GLY A 49 2.44 7.76 1.68
CA GLY A 49 1.53 7.95 0.55
C GLY A 49 2.23 7.80 -0.79
N PRO A 50 1.45 7.73 -1.88
CA PRO A 50 2.01 7.62 -3.22
C PRO A 50 2.76 8.88 -3.61
N TYR A 51 3.81 8.71 -4.41
CA TYR A 51 4.45 9.84 -5.08
C TYR A 51 3.46 10.55 -6.01
N VAL A 52 3.25 11.84 -5.76
CA VAL A 52 2.37 12.69 -6.57
C VAL A 52 3.20 13.33 -7.69
N LEU A 53 3.00 12.86 -8.92
CA LEU A 53 3.78 13.29 -10.07
C LEU A 53 3.22 14.60 -10.62
N THR A 54 3.86 15.72 -10.27
CA THR A 54 3.44 17.07 -10.68
C THR A 54 4.41 17.74 -11.65
N ILE A 55 3.90 18.70 -12.42
CA ILE A 55 4.66 19.60 -13.28
C ILE A 55 4.28 21.05 -12.98
N GLU A 56 5.27 21.93 -13.03
CA GLU A 56 5.05 23.37 -12.96
C GLU A 56 4.77 23.93 -14.35
N VAL A 57 3.64 24.62 -14.49
CA VAL A 57 3.25 25.31 -15.72
C VAL A 57 3.22 26.81 -15.42
N LYS A 58 3.97 27.58 -16.21
CA LYS A 58 3.96 29.04 -16.15
C LYS A 58 2.91 29.59 -17.13
N ASP A 59 2.05 30.45 -16.61
CA ASP A 59 1.00 31.17 -17.33
C ASP A 59 1.17 32.67 -17.01
N GLY A 60 2.04 33.34 -17.77
CA GLY A 60 2.52 34.69 -17.44
C GLY A 60 3.35 34.70 -16.15
N ASP A 61 2.98 35.56 -15.20
CA ASP A 61 3.61 35.65 -13.87
C ASP A 61 3.08 34.60 -12.88
N VAL A 62 2.07 33.81 -13.26
CA VAL A 62 1.48 32.78 -12.39
C VAL A 62 2.13 31.44 -12.68
N THR A 63 2.70 30.81 -11.64
CA THR A 63 3.16 29.42 -11.69
C THR A 63 2.09 28.53 -11.06
N ARG A 64 1.60 27.54 -11.82
CA ARG A 64 0.64 26.54 -11.34
C ARG A 64 1.31 25.18 -11.27
N VAL A 65 1.03 24.43 -10.21
CA VAL A 65 1.43 23.02 -10.10
C VAL A 65 0.24 22.17 -10.53
N ILE A 66 0.42 21.35 -11.56
CA ILE A 66 -0.62 20.44 -12.07
C ILE A 66 -0.11 19.00 -12.07
N LEU A 67 -1.02 18.03 -12.02
CA LEU A 67 -0.66 16.61 -12.15
C LEU A 67 -0.16 16.33 -13.57
N LYS A 68 0.94 15.59 -13.67
CA LYS A 68 1.45 15.08 -14.94
C LYS A 68 0.47 14.06 -15.51
N THR A 69 0.19 14.17 -16.80
CA THR A 69 -0.44 13.10 -17.58
C THR A 69 0.57 12.00 -17.89
N ARG A 70 0.09 10.80 -18.20
CA ARG A 70 0.95 9.65 -18.55
C ARG A 70 1.93 9.93 -19.69
N GLN A 71 1.54 10.78 -20.63
CA GLN A 71 2.38 11.14 -21.78
C GLN A 71 3.58 12.02 -21.38
N GLN A 72 3.51 12.68 -20.23
CA GLN A 72 4.55 13.58 -19.72
C GLN A 72 5.54 12.87 -18.78
N TYR A 73 5.36 11.57 -18.53
CA TYR A 73 6.19 10.83 -17.58
C TYR A 73 7.58 10.57 -18.18
N ASN A 74 8.60 11.06 -17.48
CA ASN A 74 9.98 10.63 -17.72
C ASN A 74 10.23 9.26 -17.05
N ASP A 75 11.45 8.73 -17.17
CA ASP A 75 11.74 7.40 -16.65
C ASP A 75 11.75 7.33 -15.12
N PHE A 76 12.04 8.45 -14.44
CA PHE A 76 11.89 8.54 -12.99
C PHE A 76 10.40 8.50 -12.60
N ASP A 77 9.56 9.31 -13.25
CA ASP A 77 8.11 9.34 -13.00
C ASP A 77 7.47 7.96 -13.20
N LYS A 78 7.91 7.21 -14.22
CA LYS A 78 7.45 5.83 -14.46
C LYS A 78 7.84 4.90 -13.32
N ARG A 79 9.08 4.98 -12.83
CA ARG A 79 9.55 4.15 -11.69
C ARG A 79 8.75 4.43 -10.43
N GLU A 80 8.52 5.70 -10.10
CA GLU A 80 7.72 6.07 -8.94
C GLU A 80 6.25 5.65 -9.09
N PHE A 81 5.70 5.78 -10.30
CA PHE A 81 4.37 5.25 -10.59
C PHE A 81 4.30 3.73 -10.41
N GLU A 82 5.29 2.99 -10.90
CA GLU A 82 5.38 1.54 -10.76
C GLU A 82 5.48 1.12 -9.29
N LYS A 83 6.26 1.84 -8.48
CA LYS A 83 6.32 1.62 -7.02
C LYS A 83 4.96 1.82 -6.36
N ASN A 84 4.26 2.92 -6.67
CA ASN A 84 2.92 3.18 -6.16
C ASN A 84 1.97 2.01 -6.46
N HIS A 85 1.97 1.53 -7.72
CA HIS A 85 1.15 0.41 -8.13
C HIS A 85 1.57 -0.91 -7.47
N LYS A 86 2.88 -1.17 -7.34
CA LYS A 86 3.44 -2.37 -6.72
C LYS A 86 3.10 -2.43 -5.24
N ALA A 87 3.29 -1.33 -4.49
CA ALA A 87 2.91 -1.22 -3.09
C ALA A 87 1.41 -1.53 -2.89
N ARG A 88 0.53 -0.93 -3.71
CA ARG A 88 -0.91 -1.22 -3.67
C ARG A 88 -1.20 -2.69 -3.91
N LYS A 89 -0.59 -3.28 -4.94
CA LYS A 89 -0.79 -4.70 -5.29
C LYS A 89 -0.36 -5.63 -4.14
N LEU A 90 0.83 -5.42 -3.57
CA LEU A 90 1.35 -6.27 -2.48
C LEU A 90 0.46 -6.18 -1.24
N LEU A 91 0.02 -4.98 -0.87
CA LEU A 91 -0.88 -4.78 0.25
C LEU A 91 -2.21 -5.52 0.01
N MET A 92 -2.83 -5.32 -1.16
CA MET A 92 -4.08 -5.98 -1.54
C MET A 92 -3.98 -7.51 -1.53
N CYS A 93 -2.83 -8.09 -1.88
CA CYS A 93 -2.64 -9.54 -1.86
C CYS A 93 -2.77 -10.17 -0.46
N GLY A 94 -2.55 -9.41 0.61
CA GLY A 94 -2.77 -9.90 1.96
C GLY A 94 -4.11 -9.51 2.56
N ILE A 95 -4.99 -8.82 1.83
CA ILE A 95 -6.30 -8.40 2.33
C ILE A 95 -7.35 -9.46 2.02
N GLY A 96 -8.16 -9.81 3.01
CA GLY A 96 -9.26 -10.75 2.88
C GLY A 96 -10.46 -10.13 2.15
N ALA A 97 -11.35 -10.98 1.63
CA ALA A 97 -12.55 -10.51 0.94
C ALA A 97 -13.50 -9.73 1.87
N ASN A 98 -13.49 -10.04 3.17
CA ASN A 98 -14.35 -9.40 4.17
C ASN A 98 -13.99 -7.93 4.40
N GLU A 99 -12.71 -7.60 4.24
CA GLU A 99 -12.17 -6.25 4.42
C GLU A 99 -12.27 -5.42 3.15
N TYR A 100 -12.72 -6.00 2.03
CA TYR A 100 -12.81 -5.29 0.76
C TYR A 100 -13.75 -4.08 0.85
N ASP A 101 -14.90 -4.23 1.49
CA ASP A 101 -15.88 -3.14 1.63
C ASP A 101 -15.29 -1.94 2.38
N LEU A 102 -14.45 -2.20 3.40
CA LEU A 102 -13.75 -1.16 4.18
C LEU A 102 -12.80 -0.33 3.32
N ILE A 103 -12.13 -0.97 2.36
CA ILE A 103 -11.05 -0.33 1.59
C ILE A 103 -11.48 0.03 0.16
N SER A 104 -12.69 -0.33 -0.25
CA SER A 104 -13.20 -0.18 -1.61
C SER A 104 -13.22 1.28 -2.09
N SER A 105 -13.40 2.22 -1.17
CA SER A 105 -13.39 3.67 -1.43
C SER A 105 -12.00 4.32 -1.30
N CYS A 106 -10.98 3.57 -0.87
CA CYS A 106 -9.64 4.12 -0.69
C CYS A 106 -8.94 4.30 -2.05
N GLU A 107 -8.47 5.51 -2.32
CA GLU A 107 -7.80 5.88 -3.56
C GLU A 107 -6.28 5.61 -3.50
N SER A 108 -5.70 5.71 -2.30
CA SER A 108 -4.27 5.53 -2.07
C SER A 108 -3.95 4.31 -1.21
N THR A 109 -2.76 3.74 -1.39
CA THR A 109 -2.27 2.63 -0.55
C THR A 109 -2.21 3.02 0.93
N LYS A 110 -1.91 4.30 1.22
CA LYS A 110 -1.92 4.86 2.56
C LYS A 110 -3.31 4.90 3.18
N GLU A 111 -4.34 5.26 2.42
CA GLU A 111 -5.72 5.20 2.91
C GLU A 111 -6.12 3.78 3.24
N ILE A 112 -5.81 2.81 2.38
CA ILE A 112 -6.05 1.38 2.67
C ILE A 112 -5.40 0.99 4.00
N TRP A 113 -4.11 1.34 4.16
CA TRP A 113 -3.35 1.04 5.38
C TRP A 113 -3.93 1.70 6.63
N ASN A 114 -4.28 2.99 6.54
CA ASN A 114 -4.84 3.73 7.65
C ASN A 114 -6.24 3.24 8.03
N SER A 115 -7.09 2.91 7.06
CA SER A 115 -8.41 2.34 7.31
C SER A 115 -8.31 1.03 8.09
N LEU A 116 -7.39 0.14 7.71
CA LEU A 116 -7.13 -1.09 8.47
C LEU A 116 -6.63 -0.77 9.88
N ARG A 117 -5.67 0.14 10.03
CA ARG A 117 -5.16 0.53 11.36
C ARG A 117 -6.25 1.10 12.26
N ILE A 118 -7.08 2.00 11.75
CA ILE A 118 -8.16 2.63 12.51
C ILE A 118 -9.17 1.57 13.00
N VAL A 119 -9.54 0.64 12.13
CA VAL A 119 -10.53 -0.40 12.46
C VAL A 119 -10.00 -1.40 13.48
N TYR A 120 -8.74 -1.83 13.37
CA TYR A 120 -8.21 -2.95 14.17
C TYR A 120 -7.27 -2.52 15.32
N GLU A 121 -6.69 -1.32 15.28
CA GLU A 121 -5.86 -0.76 16.35
C GLU A 121 -6.58 0.33 17.16
N GLY A 122 -7.65 0.91 16.61
CA GLY A 122 -8.31 2.09 17.17
C GLY A 122 -7.66 3.41 16.72
N THR A 123 -8.03 4.51 17.39
CA THR A 123 -7.57 5.88 17.09
C THR A 123 -6.48 6.32 18.06
#